data_AF-A0AAV0VI50-F1
#
_entry.id   AF-A0AAV0VI50-F1
#
_cell.length_a   1.000
_cell.length_b   1.000
_cell.length_c   1.000
_cell.angle_alpha   90.00
_cell.angle_beta   90.00
_cell.angle_gamma   90.00
#
_symmetry.space_group_name_H-M   'P 1'
#
loop_
_entity.id
_entity.type
_entity.pdbx_description
1 polymer ?
#
loop_
_entity_poly.entity_id
_entity_poly.type
_entity_poly.pdbx_seq_one_letter_code
_entity_poly.pdbx_strand_id
1 'polypeptide(L)'
;MEKRKIAYLKLDERFNFLTDESLKDEEIKINANNLVEACKTDLESSFVNEFLIFKSFRETGMSVNEMLIKQINTKMVTSFPNVNIAFRIYLSIFGTSCESERSFSILKRVKNWQRSTIGQDK
;
A
#
# COMPACT_ATOMS: atom_id res chain seq x y z
N MET A 1 18.57 0.11 9.87
CA MET A 1 17.69 -0.28 8.75
C MET A 1 16.78 -1.45 9.12
N GLU A 2 17.24 -2.40 9.96
CA GLU A 2 16.46 -3.55 10.45
C GLU A 2 15.05 -3.25 10.95
N LYS A 3 14.89 -2.24 11.83
CA LYS A 3 13.57 -1.86 12.37
C LYS A 3 12.57 -1.42 11.28
N ARG A 4 13.06 -0.84 10.18
CA ARG A 4 12.22 -0.40 9.04
C ARG A 4 11.85 -1.60 8.17
N LYS A 5 12.80 -2.49 7.89
CA LYS A 5 12.56 -3.74 7.17
C LYS A 5 11.48 -4.59 7.85
N ILE A 6 11.55 -4.71 9.17
CA ILE A 6 10.55 -5.45 9.96
C ILE A 6 9.17 -4.77 9.88
N ALA A 7 9.10 -3.45 9.87
CA ALA A 7 7.84 -2.73 9.70
C ALA A 7 7.24 -2.95 8.30
N TYR A 8 8.06 -2.94 7.25
CA TYR A 8 7.61 -3.25 5.89
C TYR A 8 7.15 -4.70 5.75
N LEU A 9 7.84 -5.68 6.35
CA LEU A 9 7.40 -7.07 6.34
C LEU A 9 6.03 -7.24 7.01
N LYS A 10 5.81 -6.58 8.15
CA LYS A 10 4.50 -6.59 8.83
C LYS A 10 3.39 -5.92 8.03
N LEU A 11 3.73 -4.89 7.25
CA LEU A 11 2.78 -4.23 6.37
C LEU A 11 2.47 -5.13 5.17
N ASP A 12 3.49 -5.72 4.58
CA ASP A 12 3.37 -6.66 3.48
C ASP A 12 2.50 -7.86 3.88
N GLU A 13 2.71 -8.45 5.05
CA GLU A 13 1.85 -9.51 5.61
C GLU A 13 0.36 -9.13 5.66
N ARG A 14 0.05 -7.87 5.99
CA ARG A 14 -1.35 -7.39 6.07
C ARG A 14 -1.98 -7.22 4.70
N PHE A 15 -1.19 -6.88 3.69
CA PHE A 15 -1.67 -6.59 2.33
C PHE A 15 -1.33 -7.68 1.32
N ASN A 16 -0.67 -8.76 1.74
CA ASN A 16 -0.24 -9.87 0.88
C ASN A 16 -1.42 -10.50 0.14
N PHE A 17 -2.65 -10.41 0.67
CA PHE A 17 -3.85 -10.87 -0.01
C PHE A 17 -4.18 -10.12 -1.32
N LEU A 18 -3.60 -8.92 -1.52
CA LEU A 18 -3.71 -8.17 -2.77
C LEU A 18 -2.77 -8.70 -3.86
N THR A 19 -1.63 -9.28 -3.47
CA THR A 19 -0.55 -9.72 -4.38
C THR A 19 -0.49 -11.23 -4.56
N ASP A 20 -0.79 -12.00 -3.53
CA ASP A 20 -0.73 -13.46 -3.55
C ASP A 20 -2.07 -14.05 -4.00
N GLU A 21 -2.01 -14.74 -5.13
CA GLU A 21 -3.16 -15.38 -5.77
C GLU A 21 -3.47 -16.76 -5.18
N SER A 22 -2.55 -17.33 -4.39
CA SER A 22 -2.65 -18.68 -3.83
C SER A 22 -3.42 -18.73 -2.49
N LEU A 23 -3.76 -17.58 -1.92
CA LEU A 23 -4.38 -17.50 -0.59
C LEU A 23 -5.82 -18.04 -0.60
N LYS A 24 -6.16 -18.75 0.49
CA LYS A 24 -7.51 -19.30 0.69
C LYS A 24 -8.49 -18.18 1.02
N ASP A 25 -9.74 -18.36 0.62
CA ASP A 25 -10.80 -17.36 0.82
C ASP A 25 -11.02 -17.04 2.31
N GLU A 26 -10.81 -18.01 3.20
CA GLU A 26 -10.90 -17.80 4.66
C GLU A 26 -9.79 -16.87 5.20
N GLU A 27 -8.56 -17.00 4.69
CA GLU A 27 -7.43 -16.14 5.08
C GLU A 27 -7.63 -14.71 4.55
N ILE A 28 -8.17 -14.60 3.33
CA ILE A 28 -8.53 -13.32 2.72
C ILE A 28 -9.59 -12.60 3.55
N LYS A 29 -10.63 -13.30 4.01
CA LYS A 29 -11.66 -12.70 4.87
C LYS A 29 -11.07 -12.15 6.16
N ILE A 30 -10.18 -12.89 6.82
CA ILE A 30 -9.54 -12.44 8.08
C ILE A 30 -8.71 -11.19 7.82
N ASN A 31 -7.85 -11.20 6.80
CA ASN A 31 -6.98 -10.07 6.48
C ASN A 31 -7.77 -8.85 6.00
N ALA A 32 -8.81 -9.05 5.19
CA ALA A 32 -9.70 -7.99 4.73
C ALA A 32 -10.47 -7.35 5.89
N ASN A 33 -10.97 -8.14 6.85
CA ASN A 33 -11.60 -7.60 8.06
C ASN A 33 -10.61 -6.80 8.91
N ASN A 34 -9.39 -7.31 9.10
CA ASN A 34 -8.33 -6.57 9.80
C ASN A 34 -8.02 -5.23 9.11
N LEU A 35 -8.07 -5.18 7.79
CA LEU A 35 -7.86 -3.95 7.03
C LEU A 35 -9.03 -2.97 7.20
N VAL A 36 -10.28 -3.45 7.12
CA VAL A 36 -11.48 -2.64 7.40
C VAL A 36 -11.41 -2.08 8.82
N GLU A 37 -10.92 -2.85 9.79
CA GLU A 37 -10.74 -2.36 11.15
C GLU A 37 -9.62 -1.31 11.29
N ALA A 38 -8.55 -1.41 10.51
CA ALA A 38 -7.49 -0.42 10.50
C ALA A 38 -7.91 0.87 9.76
N CYS A 39 -8.77 0.75 8.75
CA CYS A 39 -9.22 1.83 7.88
C CYS A 39 -10.74 2.04 7.97
N LYS A 40 -11.30 2.04 9.19
CA LYS A 40 -12.76 2.17 9.46
C LYS A 40 -13.40 3.42 8.84
N THR A 41 -12.60 4.45 8.56
CA THR A 41 -13.06 5.72 7.98
C THR A 41 -13.19 5.66 6.46
N ASP A 42 -12.39 4.80 5.80
CA ASP A 42 -12.26 4.76 4.34
C ASP A 42 -12.85 3.49 3.71
N LEU A 43 -13.01 2.40 4.48
CA LEU A 43 -13.51 1.12 3.99
C LEU A 43 -14.80 0.70 4.69
N GLU A 44 -15.78 0.29 3.90
CA GLU A 44 -17.02 -0.30 4.39
C GLU A 44 -16.86 -1.79 4.72
N SER A 45 -17.76 -2.32 5.56
CA SER A 45 -17.83 -3.76 5.85
C SER A 45 -18.19 -4.61 4.62
N SER A 46 -18.75 -3.99 3.58
CA SER A 46 -19.03 -4.59 2.27
C SER A 46 -17.74 -4.96 1.49
N PHE A 47 -16.59 -4.38 1.85
CA PHE A 47 -15.30 -4.59 1.20
C PHE A 47 -14.91 -6.07 1.08
N VAL A 48 -15.16 -6.88 2.12
CA VAL A 48 -14.74 -8.29 2.14
C VAL A 48 -15.43 -9.08 1.01
N ASN A 49 -16.73 -8.87 0.82
CA ASN A 49 -17.50 -9.53 -0.22
C ASN A 49 -17.15 -8.98 -1.60
N GLU A 50 -16.99 -7.66 -1.70
CA GLU A 50 -16.59 -6.98 -2.93
C GLU A 50 -15.23 -7.48 -3.44
N PHE A 51 -14.26 -7.65 -2.53
CA PHE A 51 -12.94 -8.16 -2.85
C PHE A 51 -12.97 -9.63 -3.29
N LEU A 52 -13.83 -10.46 -2.70
CA LEU A 52 -14.00 -11.86 -3.11
C LEU A 52 -14.52 -11.96 -4.55
N ILE A 53 -15.48 -11.12 -4.91
CA ILE A 53 -16.02 -11.02 -6.28
C ILE A 53 -14.94 -10.48 -7.23
N PHE A 54 -14.15 -9.49 -6.78
CA PHE A 54 -13.04 -8.97 -7.58
C PHE A 54 -11.96 -10.03 -7.82
N LYS A 55 -11.68 -10.90 -6.83
CA LYS A 55 -10.71 -12.01 -6.98
C LYS A 55 -11.14 -13.00 -8.07
N SER A 56 -12.43 -13.31 -8.21
CA SER A 56 -12.90 -14.19 -9.29
C SER A 56 -12.90 -13.51 -10.66
N PHE A 57 -12.95 -12.17 -10.68
CA PHE A 57 -12.97 -11.38 -11.90
C PHE A 57 -11.56 -11.03 -12.43
N ARG A 58 -10.55 -10.92 -11.55
CA ARG A 58 -9.19 -10.52 -11.95
C ARG A 58 -8.48 -11.64 -12.72
N GLU A 59 -7.70 -11.24 -13.71
CA GLU A 59 -6.76 -12.15 -14.38
C GLU A 59 -5.55 -12.41 -13.49
N THR A 60 -5.05 -13.66 -13.50
CA THR A 60 -3.88 -14.06 -12.71
C THR A 60 -2.59 -13.52 -13.32
N GLY A 61 -1.64 -13.12 -12.47
CA GLY A 61 -0.31 -12.65 -12.85
C GLY A 61 -0.19 -11.14 -13.08
N MET A 62 -1.19 -10.34 -12.71
CA MET A 62 -1.12 -8.87 -12.78
C MET A 62 -0.59 -8.27 -11.47
N SER A 63 0.20 -7.21 -11.57
CA SER A 63 0.58 -6.41 -10.41
C SER A 63 -0.58 -5.53 -9.91
N VAL A 64 -0.54 -5.10 -8.65
CA VAL A 64 -1.53 -4.19 -8.05
C VAL A 64 -1.68 -2.88 -8.86
N ASN A 65 -0.58 -2.38 -9.42
CA ASN A 65 -0.59 -1.19 -10.28
C ASN A 65 -1.35 -1.44 -11.59
N GLU A 66 -1.09 -2.58 -12.24
CA GLU A 66 -1.79 -2.96 -13.47
C GLU A 66 -3.27 -3.20 -13.21
N MET A 67 -3.61 -3.83 -12.09
CA MET A 67 -5.00 -4.01 -11.65
C MET A 67 -5.72 -2.67 -11.47
N LEU A 68 -5.09 -1.68 -10.82
CA LEU A 68 -5.66 -0.35 -10.64
C LEU A 68 -5.83 0.39 -11.98
N ILE A 69 -4.82 0.36 -12.85
CA ILE A 69 -4.88 0.98 -14.18
C ILE A 69 -6.00 0.34 -15.00
N LYS A 70 -6.13 -0.99 -14.95
CA LYS A 70 -7.20 -1.73 -15.64
C LYS A 70 -8.57 -1.32 -15.11
N GLN A 71 -8.76 -1.24 -13.78
CA GLN A 71 -10.02 -0.78 -13.20
C GLN A 71 -10.42 0.63 -13.67
N ILE A 72 -9.45 1.54 -13.78
CA ILE A 72 -9.68 2.91 -14.28
C ILE A 72 -10.10 2.87 -15.75
N ASN A 73 -9.37 2.11 -16.58
CA ASN A 73 -9.62 2.02 -18.02
C ASN A 73 -10.96 1.34 -18.34
N THR A 74 -11.38 0.35 -17.56
CA THR A 74 -12.64 -0.38 -17.76
C THR A 74 -13.84 0.27 -17.07
N LYS A 75 -13.66 1.43 -16.40
CA LYS A 75 -14.66 2.06 -15.52
C LYS A 75 -15.19 1.14 -14.40
N MET A 76 -14.49 0.06 -14.08
CA MET A 76 -14.86 -0.85 -12.98
C MET A 76 -14.72 -0.21 -11.60
N VAL A 77 -14.11 0.98 -11.52
CA VAL A 77 -14.07 1.81 -10.30
C VAL A 77 -15.47 2.04 -9.72
N THR A 78 -16.51 2.17 -10.56
CA THR A 78 -17.88 2.38 -10.07
C THR A 78 -18.52 1.09 -9.53
N SER A 79 -18.08 -0.07 -10.04
CA SER A 79 -18.60 -1.37 -9.63
C SER A 79 -17.91 -1.90 -8.37
N PHE A 80 -16.65 -1.53 -8.17
CA PHE A 80 -15.83 -1.95 -7.04
C PHE A 80 -15.13 -0.75 -6.36
N PRO A 81 -15.88 0.15 -5.72
CA PRO A 81 -15.34 1.36 -5.11
C PRO A 81 -14.44 1.07 -3.90
N ASN A 82 -14.79 0.09 -3.04
CA ASN A 82 -14.00 -0.22 -1.85
C ASN A 82 -12.68 -0.89 -2.23
N VAL A 83 -12.68 -1.73 -3.27
CA VAL A 83 -11.45 -2.35 -3.79
C VAL A 83 -10.51 -1.28 -4.36
N ASN A 84 -11.04 -0.29 -5.07
CA ASN A 84 -10.24 0.84 -5.55
C ASN A 84 -9.60 1.61 -4.40
N ILE A 85 -10.39 1.94 -3.36
CA ILE A 85 -9.88 2.64 -2.17
C ILE A 85 -8.76 1.83 -1.51
N ALA A 86 -8.94 0.52 -1.35
CA ALA A 86 -7.93 -0.36 -0.77
C ALA A 86 -6.61 -0.35 -1.58
N PHE A 87 -6.69 -0.40 -2.91
CA PHE A 87 -5.51 -0.28 -3.78
C PHE A 87 -4.83 1.08 -3.66
N ARG A 88 -5.60 2.17 -3.58
CA ARG A 88 -5.06 3.51 -3.38
C ARG A 88 -4.36 3.64 -2.04
N ILE A 89 -4.94 3.10 -0.95
CA ILE A 89 -4.33 3.07 0.37
C ILE A 89 -3.01 2.30 0.32
N TYR A 90 -3.02 1.08 -0.24
CA TYR A 90 -1.83 0.26 -0.41
C TYR A 90 -0.71 1.05 -1.12
N LEU A 91 -0.97 1.52 -2.34
CA LEU A 91 0.03 2.25 -3.13
C LEU A 91 0.48 3.56 -2.47
N SER A 92 -0.41 4.25 -1.75
CA SER A 92 -0.06 5.46 -1.02
C SER A 92 0.85 5.18 0.16
N ILE A 93 0.66 4.07 0.90
CA ILE A 93 1.55 3.72 2.01
C ILE A 93 2.95 3.38 1.49
N PHE A 94 3.04 2.58 0.41
CA PHE A 94 4.34 2.25 -0.19
C PHE A 94 5.00 3.47 -0.86
N GLY A 95 4.22 4.34 -1.51
CA GLY A 95 4.72 5.57 -2.15
C GLY A 95 5.23 6.61 -1.15
N THR A 96 4.43 6.93 -0.13
CA THR A 96 4.78 7.93 0.91
C THR A 96 6.01 7.52 1.71
N SER A 97 6.22 6.21 1.91
CA SER A 97 7.41 5.68 2.59
C SER A 97 8.70 6.07 1.86
N CYS A 98 8.73 5.92 0.53
CA CYS A 98 9.87 6.28 -0.32
C CYS A 98 10.10 7.81 -0.38
N GLU A 99 9.03 8.59 -0.52
CA GLU A 99 9.14 10.06 -0.60
C GLU A 99 9.59 10.67 0.73
N SER A 100 9.08 10.14 1.85
CA SER A 100 9.49 10.53 3.19
C SER A 100 10.98 10.22 3.40
N GLU A 101 11.45 9.04 3.01
CA GLU A 101 12.87 8.66 3.06
C GLU A 101 13.75 9.59 2.24
N ARG A 102 13.34 9.90 1.00
CA ARG A 102 14.03 10.85 0.13
C ARG A 102 14.11 12.23 0.79
N SER A 103 13.00 12.72 1.33
CA SER A 103 12.91 14.04 1.97
C SER A 103 13.79 14.14 3.20
N PHE A 104 13.78 13.14 4.08
CA PHE A 104 14.66 13.08 5.25
C PHE A 104 16.14 12.95 4.88
N SER A 105 16.46 12.21 3.81
CA SER A 105 17.83 12.10 3.30
C SER A 105 18.36 13.45 2.81
N ILE A 106 17.52 14.20 2.07
CA ILE A 106 17.85 15.56 1.60
C ILE A 106 18.07 16.50 2.79
N LEU A 107 17.17 16.52 3.77
CA LEU A 107 17.30 17.33 4.98
C LEU A 107 18.57 17.00 5.77
N LYS A 108 18.89 15.71 5.90
CA LYS A 108 20.14 15.26 6.54
C LYS A 108 21.37 15.79 5.79
N ARG A 109 21.35 15.75 4.45
CA ARG A 109 22.43 16.28 3.61
C ARG A 109 22.60 17.79 3.77
N VAL A 110 21.51 18.56 3.72
CA VAL A 110 21.53 20.03 3.90
C VAL A 110 22.07 20.41 5.29
N LYS A 111 21.60 19.72 6.34
CA LYS A 111 22.06 19.96 7.72
C LYS A 111 23.56 19.63 7.90
N ASN A 112 24.03 18.53 7.31
CA ASN A 112 25.45 18.20 7.34
C ASN A 112 26.28 19.21 6.55
N TRP A 113 25.82 19.65 5.39
CA TRP A 113 26.49 20.66 4.58
C TRP A 113 26.71 21.96 5.38
N GLN A 114 25.65 22.52 5.99
CA GLN A 114 25.79 23.72 6.84
C GLN A 114 26.78 23.55 8.00
N ARG A 115 26.83 22.36 8.62
CA ARG A 115 27.77 22.07 9.72
C ARG A 115 29.21 21.95 9.24
N SER A 116 29.42 21.35 8.07
CA SER A 116 30.74 21.25 7.44
C SER A 116 31.26 22.61 6.96
N THR A 117 30.40 23.48 6.44
CA THR A 117 30.78 24.83 6.00
C THR A 117 31.14 25.74 7.18
N ILE A 118 30.39 25.69 8.29
CA ILE A 118 30.72 26.43 9.53
C ILE A 118 32.04 25.96 10.15
N GLY A 119 32.38 24.67 10.01
CA GLY A 119 33.66 24.12 10.50
C GLY A 119 34.87 24.41 9.62
N GLN A 120 34.67 24.90 8.40
CA GLN A 120 35.75 25.27 7.46
C GLN A 120 36.07 26.78 7.45
N ASP A 121 35.34 27.59 8.22
CA ASP A 121 35.61 29.04 8.38
C ASP A 121 36.60 29.28 9.54
N LYS A 122 37.81 28.72 9.42
CA LYS A 122 38.95 28.96 10.31
C LYS A 122 40.25 29.11 9.53
#